data_AF-A0A6L6CT35-F1
#
_entry.id   AF-A0A6L6CT35-F1
#
_cell.length_a   1.000
_cell.length_b   1.000
_cell.length_c   1.000
_cell.angle_alpha   90.00
_cell.angle_beta   90.00
_cell.angle_gamma   90.00
#
_symmetry.space_group_name_H-M   'P 1'
#
loop_
_entity.id
_entity.type
_entity.pdbx_description
1 polymer ?
#
loop_
_entity_poly.entity_id
_entity_poly.type
_entity_poly.pdbx_seq_one_letter_code
_entity_poly.pdbx_strand_id
1 'polypeptide(L)'
;MDRVARRAILHIGTHKTGTTSFQHWLRIHHERLAREHGIDIYEGLFQNNREIALLCADGSKQYPTMRRIPEWNTEHWQSHVAQHVLSQVEGPAETLVIASETLSFLRNP
;
A
#
# COMPACT_ATOMS: atom_id res chain seq x y z
N MET A 1 11.40 21.26 17.30
CA MET A 1 10.32 20.27 17.40
C MET A 1 10.93 18.92 17.12
N ASP A 2 11.00 18.06 18.12
CA ASP A 2 11.43 16.68 17.90
C ASP A 2 10.48 16.04 16.88
N ARG A 3 11.06 15.52 15.80
CA ARG A 3 10.30 14.86 14.74
C ARG A 3 9.80 13.55 15.35
N VAL A 4 8.51 13.46 15.68
CA VAL A 4 7.88 12.21 16.10
C VAL A 4 8.25 11.14 15.07
N ALA A 5 8.82 10.04 15.54
CA ALA A 5 9.27 8.96 14.68
C ALA A 5 8.05 8.35 13.98
N ARG A 6 7.85 8.67 12.70
CA ARG A 6 6.76 8.12 11.90
C ARG A 6 6.96 6.62 11.69
N ARG A 7 5.89 5.85 11.86
CA ARG A 7 5.89 4.39 11.73
C ARG A 7 5.01 3.97 10.56
N ALA A 8 5.47 2.98 9.80
CA ALA A 8 4.61 2.23 8.87
C ALA A 8 4.41 0.81 9.39
N ILE A 9 3.16 0.35 9.45
CA ILE A 9 2.82 -1.05 9.71
C ILE A 9 2.46 -1.69 8.39
N LEU A 10 3.25 -2.67 7.97
CA LEU A 10 3.03 -3.42 6.75
C LEU A 10 2.41 -4.79 7.05
N HIS A 11 1.15 -4.96 6.70
CA HIS A 11 0.47 -6.26 6.74
C HIS A 11 0.57 -6.94 5.38
N ILE A 12 1.47 -7.93 5.28
CA ILE A 12 1.65 -8.79 4.11
C ILE A 12 0.82 -10.06 4.32
N GLY A 13 -0.49 -9.97 4.06
CA GLY A 13 -1.35 -11.14 4.12
C GLY A 13 -1.09 -12.07 2.94
N THR A 14 -0.98 -13.37 3.17
CA THR A 14 -0.91 -14.35 2.09
C THR A 14 -2.26 -14.50 1.38
N HIS A 15 -2.26 -15.05 0.16
CA HIS A 15 -3.48 -15.21 -0.62
C HIS A 15 -4.57 -15.94 0.16
N LYS A 16 -5.78 -15.37 0.22
CA LYS A 16 -6.97 -15.94 0.90
C LYS A 16 -6.87 -16.04 2.42
N THR A 17 -6.04 -15.23 3.08
CA THR A 17 -5.99 -15.17 4.57
C THR A 17 -6.73 -13.96 5.15
N GLY A 18 -7.74 -13.44 4.44
CA GLY A 18 -8.61 -12.38 4.97
C GLY A 18 -8.10 -10.96 4.80
N THR A 19 -7.08 -10.70 3.96
CA THR A 19 -6.57 -9.34 3.69
C THR A 19 -7.67 -8.38 3.24
N THR A 20 -8.61 -8.82 2.40
CA THR A 20 -9.75 -8.01 1.95
C THR A 20 -10.68 -7.67 3.12
N SER A 21 -10.98 -8.62 4.00
CA SER A 21 -11.78 -8.37 5.20
C SER A 21 -11.07 -7.42 6.16
N PHE A 22 -9.75 -7.56 6.31
CA PHE A 22 -8.95 -6.68 7.14
C PHE A 22 -8.91 -5.23 6.59
N GLN A 23 -8.68 -5.05 5.28
CA GLN A 23 -8.76 -3.74 4.64
C GLN A 23 -10.15 -3.12 4.75
N HIS A 24 -11.20 -3.93 4.63
CA HIS A 24 -12.57 -3.46 4.80
C HIS A 24 -12.82 -2.95 6.23
N TRP A 25 -12.36 -3.69 7.23
CA TRP A 25 -12.44 -3.28 8.63
C TRP A 25 -11.66 -1.98 8.88
N LEU A 26 -10.43 -1.89 8.38
CA LEU A 26 -9.59 -0.69 8.49
C LEU A 26 -10.31 0.53 7.92
N ARG A 27 -10.92 0.41 6.74
CA ARG A 27 -11.65 1.51 6.09
C ARG A 27 -12.87 1.95 6.87
N ILE A 28 -13.63 1.03 7.45
CA ILE A 28 -14.80 1.39 8.29
C ILE A 28 -14.38 2.14 9.56
N HIS A 29 -13.20 1.82 10.11
CA HIS A 29 -12.78 2.31 11.42
C HIS A 29 -11.66 3.36 11.37
N HIS A 30 -11.25 3.83 10.19
CA HIS A 30 -10.09 4.71 10.02
C HIS A 30 -10.21 6.03 10.81
N GLU A 31 -11.36 6.72 10.79
CA GLU A 31 -11.55 7.96 11.55
C GLU A 31 -11.35 7.75 13.06
N ARG A 32 -11.84 6.62 13.57
CA ARG A 32 -11.69 6.25 14.98
C ARG A 32 -10.23 5.94 15.31
N LEU A 33 -9.54 5.17 14.45
CA LEU A 33 -8.13 4.85 14.58
C LEU A 33 -7.25 6.11 14.58
N ALA A 34 -7.56 7.07 13.71
CA ALA A 34 -6.83 8.33 13.61
C ALA A 34 -7.00 9.16 14.90
N ARG A 35 -8.24 9.32 15.37
CA ARG A 35 -8.56 10.14 16.55
C ARG A 35 -8.06 9.53 17.87
N GLU A 36 -8.21 8.22 18.03
CA GLU A 36 -7.93 7.54 19.32
C GLU A 36 -6.50 7.01 19.43
N HIS A 37 -5.83 6.76 18.29
CA HIS A 37 -4.52 6.10 18.27
C HIS A 37 -3.48 6.75 17.36
N GLY A 38 -3.82 7.84 16.64
CA GLY A 38 -2.90 8.46 15.68
C GLY A 38 -2.55 7.54 14.50
N ILE A 39 -3.42 6.57 14.21
CA ILE A 39 -3.24 5.58 13.15
C ILE A 39 -4.10 5.97 11.95
N ASP A 40 -3.46 6.15 10.81
CA ASP A 40 -4.13 6.29 9.52
C ASP A 40 -3.92 5.05 8.67
N ILE A 41 -4.71 4.92 7.60
CA ILE A 41 -4.68 3.77 6.71
C ILE A 41 -4.25 4.22 5.32
N TYR A 42 -3.51 3.37 4.63
CA TYR A 42 -3.18 3.64 3.24
C TYR A 42 -4.39 3.37 2.35
N GLU A 43 -4.88 4.44 1.72
CA GLU A 43 -5.96 4.39 0.74
C GLU A 43 -5.39 4.10 -0.64
N GLY A 44 -5.35 2.82 -1.01
CA GLY A 44 -4.76 2.42 -2.29
C GLY A 44 -5.55 2.88 -3.51
N LEU A 45 -4.82 3.09 -4.61
CA LEU A 45 -5.39 3.40 -5.93
C LEU A 45 -6.09 2.19 -6.56
N PHE A 46 -5.71 0.98 -6.15
CA PHE A 46 -6.23 -0.25 -6.71
C PHE A 46 -6.63 -1.24 -5.62
N GLN A 47 -7.47 -2.20 -6.00
CA GLN A 47 -7.91 -3.27 -5.11
C GLN A 47 -6.73 -4.01 -4.48
N ASN A 48 -6.85 -4.23 -3.17
CA ASN A 48 -5.86 -4.89 -2.33
C ASN A 48 -4.50 -4.17 -2.26
N ASN A 49 -4.43 -2.86 -2.55
CA ASN A 49 -3.21 -2.06 -2.52
C ASN A 49 -2.09 -2.72 -3.34
N ARG A 50 -2.45 -3.24 -4.52
CA ARG A 50 -1.55 -4.03 -5.37
C ARG A 50 -0.43 -3.20 -5.97
N GLU A 51 -0.66 -1.90 -6.12
CA GLU A 51 0.31 -0.94 -6.64
C GLU A 51 1.57 -0.85 -5.79
N ILE A 52 1.48 -1.10 -4.48
CA ILE A 52 2.66 -1.17 -3.60
C ILE A 52 3.58 -2.30 -4.06
N ALA A 53 3.02 -3.48 -4.34
CA ALA A 53 3.82 -4.60 -4.83
C ALA A 53 4.38 -4.38 -6.24
N LEU A 54 3.62 -3.68 -7.10
CA LEU A 54 4.06 -3.34 -8.44
C LEU A 54 5.19 -2.28 -8.44
N LEU A 55 5.17 -1.33 -7.51
CA LEU A 55 6.29 -0.40 -7.30
C LEU A 55 7.55 -1.11 -6.76
N CYS A 56 7.38 -2.13 -5.92
CA CYS A 56 8.50 -2.91 -5.40
C CYS A 56 9.01 -3.96 -6.40
N ALA A 57 8.30 -4.20 -7.50
CA ALA A 57 8.75 -5.10 -8.55
C ALA A 57 10.01 -4.54 -9.20
N ASP A 58 11.01 -5.39 -9.42
CA ASP A 58 12.04 -5.07 -10.41
C ASP A 58 11.32 -4.86 -11.76
N GLY A 59 11.59 -3.75 -12.47
CA GLY A 59 10.97 -3.42 -13.75
C GLY A 59 11.19 -4.48 -14.84
N SER A 60 12.12 -5.42 -14.62
CA SER A 60 12.32 -6.62 -15.42
C SER A 60 11.25 -7.72 -15.21
N LYS A 61 10.58 -7.71 -14.04
CA LYS A 61 9.61 -8.72 -13.61
C LYS A 61 8.19 -8.31 -13.98
N GLN A 62 7.64 -9.00 -14.96
CA GLN A 62 6.24 -8.82 -15.34
C GLN A 62 5.32 -9.64 -14.44
N TYR A 63 4.61 -8.96 -13.54
CA TYR A 63 3.44 -9.54 -12.88
C TYR A 63 2.41 -9.94 -13.94
N PRO A 64 1.64 -11.04 -13.74
CA PRO A 64 0.58 -11.43 -14.67
C PRO A 64 -0.38 -10.28 -15.01
N THR A 65 -0.63 -9.39 -14.05
CA THR A 65 -1.46 -8.19 -14.24
C THR A 65 -0.82 -7.16 -15.17
N MET A 66 0.50 -6.94 -15.07
CA MET A 66 1.24 -6.03 -15.96
C MET A 66 1.28 -6.55 -17.41
N ARG A 67 1.27 -7.87 -17.62
CA ARG A 67 1.13 -8.45 -18.98
C ARG A 67 -0.22 -8.15 -19.61
N ARG A 68 -1.26 -7.99 -18.79
CA ARG A 68 -2.63 -7.70 -19.26
C ARG A 68 -2.88 -6.20 -19.43
N ILE A 69 -2.13 -5.36 -18.71
CA ILE A 69 -2.26 -3.90 -18.71
C ILE A 69 -0.85 -3.29 -18.76
N PRO A 70 -0.24 -3.17 -19.95
CA PRO A 70 1.13 -2.67 -20.12
C PRO A 70 1.35 -1.26 -19.57
N GLU A 71 0.29 -0.45 -19.50
CA GLU A 71 0.31 0.92 -18.98
C GLU A 71 0.75 0.99 -17.52
N TRP A 72 0.52 -0.09 -16.74
CA TRP A 72 0.85 -0.21 -15.32
C TRP A 72 2.34 -0.47 -15.04
N ASN A 73 3.21 -0.28 -16.04
CA ASN A 73 4.66 -0.29 -15.88
C ASN A 73 5.33 0.87 -16.64
N THR A 74 4.55 1.87 -17.07
CA THR A 74 5.11 3.07 -17.70
C THR A 74 5.72 3.98 -16.65
N GLU A 75 6.72 4.77 -17.04
CA GLU A 75 7.33 5.79 -16.17
C GLU A 75 6.28 6.77 -15.61
N HIS A 76 5.29 7.13 -16.43
CA HIS A 76 4.18 7.97 -16.01
C HIS A 76 3.35 7.32 -14.89
N TRP A 77 2.99 6.03 -15.05
CA TRP A 77 2.26 5.30 -14.02
C TRP A 77 3.08 5.15 -12.74
N GLN A 78 4.36 4.78 -12.84
CA GLN A 78 5.24 4.63 -11.68
C GLN A 78 5.36 5.95 -10.91
N SER A 79 5.52 7.07 -11.63
CA SER A 79 5.58 8.41 -11.04
C SER A 79 4.29 8.79 -10.33
N HIS A 80 3.14 8.51 -10.95
CA HIS A 80 1.83 8.79 -10.36
C HIS A 80 1.60 8.00 -9.07
N VAL A 81 1.88 6.69 -9.08
CA VAL A 81 1.72 5.86 -7.88
C VAL A 81 2.72 6.27 -6.80
N ALA A 82 3.97 6.58 -7.15
CA ALA A 82 4.95 7.04 -6.17
C ALA A 82 4.51 8.34 -5.48
N GLN A 83 3.99 9.30 -6.25
CA GLN A 83 3.43 10.54 -5.69
C GLN A 83 2.24 10.27 -4.75
N HIS A 84 1.34 9.35 -5.12
CA HIS A 84 0.23 8.95 -4.25
C HIS A 84 0.74 8.36 -2.93
N VAL A 85 1.65 7.39 -2.98
CA VAL A 85 2.26 6.81 -1.77
C VAL A 85 2.94 7.87 -0.91
N LEU A 86 3.70 8.78 -1.52
CA LEU A 86 4.35 9.86 -0.79
C LEU A 86 3.34 10.77 -0.09
N SER A 87 2.24 11.15 -0.76
CA SER A 87 1.20 11.98 -0.14
C SER A 87 0.56 11.33 1.10
N GLN A 88 0.44 9.99 1.11
CA GLN A 88 -0.11 9.23 2.22
C GLN A 88 0.92 9.10 3.36
N VAL A 89 2.19 8.88 3.03
CA VAL A 89 3.30 8.78 4.00
C VAL A 89 3.65 10.13 4.63
N GLU A 90 3.49 11.22 3.88
CA GLU A 90 3.75 12.57 4.36
C GLU A 90 2.62 13.15 5.22
N GLY A 91 1.49 12.45 5.27
CA GLY A 91 0.31 12.79 6.07
C GLY A 91 0.59 13.04 7.56
N PRO A 92 -0.39 13.61 8.28
CA PRO A 92 -0.20 14.05 9.66
C PRO A 92 -0.15 12.91 10.68
N ALA A 93 -0.49 11.67 10.28
CA ALA A 93 -0.56 10.54 11.18
C ALA A 93 0.81 10.09 11.71
N GLU A 94 0.82 9.59 12.94
CA GLU A 94 2.03 9.02 13.55
C GLU A 94 2.33 7.63 12.97
N THR A 95 1.28 6.85 12.72
CA THR A 95 1.37 5.50 12.16
C THR A 95 0.51 5.36 10.92
N LEU A 96 1.07 4.83 9.84
CA LEU A 96 0.35 4.46 8.62
C LEU A 96 0.26 2.93 8.51
N VAL A 97 -0.95 2.39 8.35
CA VAL A 97 -1.18 0.96 8.12
C VAL A 97 -1.35 0.68 6.63
N ILE A 98 -0.49 -0.17 6.09
CA ILE A 98 -0.54 -0.64 4.70
C ILE A 98 -0.80 -2.14 4.72
N ALA A 99 -1.98 -2.56 4.26
CA ALA A 99 -2.27 -3.97 4.05
C ALA A 99 -2.22 -4.28 2.55
N SER A 100 -1.47 -5.31 2.13
CA SER A 100 -1.46 -5.75 0.73
C SER A 100 -1.24 -7.25 0.63
N GLU A 101 -2.13 -7.92 -0.10
CA GLU A 101 -1.98 -9.35 -0.41
C GLU A 101 -0.90 -9.56 -1.47
N THR A 102 -0.78 -8.62 -2.39
CA THR A 102 0.07 -8.75 -3.58
C THR A 102 1.56 -8.77 -3.22
N LEU A 103 1.92 -8.13 -2.11
CA LEU A 103 3.28 -8.18 -1.56
C LEU A 103 3.75 -9.59 -1.24
N SER A 104 2.83 -10.52 -0.90
CA SER A 104 3.19 -11.92 -0.65
C SER A 104 3.67 -12.66 -1.90
N PHE A 105 3.41 -12.12 -3.10
CA PHE A 105 3.89 -12.68 -4.36
C PHE A 105 5.23 -12.11 -4.81
N LEU A 106 5.77 -11.09 -4.13
CA LEU A 106 7.16 -10.67 -4.34
C LEU A 106 8.07 -11.80 -3.89
N ARG A 107 8.53 -12.60 -4.85
CA ARG A 107 9.62 -13.54 -4.65
C ARG A 107 10.90 -12.90 -5.19
N ASN A 108 11.99 -13.09 -4.45
CA ASN A 108 13.31 -12.49 -4.66
C ASN A 108 13.85 -12.59 -6.12
N PRO A 109 14.79 -11.69 -6.52
CA PRO A 109 15.26 -11.37 -7.88
C PRO A 109 15.41 -12.57 -8.81
#